data_AF-A0A3T0RRX1-F1
#
_entry.id   AF-A0A3T0RRX1-F1
#
_cell.length_a   1.000
_cell.length_b   1.000
_cell.length_c   1.000
_cell.angle_alpha   90.00
_cell.angle_beta   90.00
_cell.angle_gamma   90.00
#
_symmetry.space_group_name_H-M   'P 1'
#
loop_
_entity.id
_entity.type
_entity.pdbx_description
1 polymer ?
#
loop_
_entity_poly.entity_id
_entity_poly.type
_entity_poly.pdbx_seq_one_letter_code
_entity_poly.pdbx_strand_id
1 'polypeptide(L)'
;MVVESMKPDFLFNAQQDEKFNFDDDDLVELKPYGLSLNNDTSRPFLILKDALGEHTLPVAVTQIEAGVALSQSSPTQISTSPHAFLEKLLSGLDIRIERCVFIEITGNHQYVRIFMSGHSKYQSLKLRADEAMSLCLHLKVPFFATKSYIQKSKVMSTTSMDETAHIVMNQRNVAVKKELLH
;
A
#
# COMPACT_ATOMS: atom_id res chain seq x y z
N MET A 1 39.03 -18.28 -25.80
CA MET A 1 37.56 -18.21 -25.63
C MET A 1 37.31 -17.24 -24.49
N VAL A 2 37.10 -15.96 -24.81
CA VAL A 2 36.86 -14.92 -23.80
C VAL A 2 35.40 -15.04 -23.41
N VAL A 3 35.13 -15.34 -22.14
CA VAL A 3 33.78 -15.30 -21.60
C VAL A 3 33.39 -13.83 -21.57
N GLU A 4 32.61 -13.41 -22.56
CA GLU A 4 32.02 -12.08 -22.61
C GLU A 4 31.11 -11.96 -21.38
N SER A 5 31.57 -11.20 -20.39
CA SER A 5 30.84 -10.99 -19.15
C SER A 5 29.52 -10.30 -19.49
N MET A 6 28.44 -11.06 -19.38
CA MET A 6 27.06 -10.57 -19.50
C MET A 6 26.91 -9.39 -18.53
N LYS A 7 26.74 -8.17 -19.07
CA LYS A 7 26.55 -6.98 -18.25
C LYS A 7 25.25 -7.14 -17.45
N PRO A 8 25.26 -6.91 -16.13
CA PRO A 8 24.06 -6.99 -15.29
C PRO A 8 23.00 -5.94 -15.68
N ASP A 9 23.36 -4.98 -16.53
CA ASP A 9 22.47 -3.97 -17.10
C ASP A 9 21.26 -4.56 -17.86
N PHE A 10 21.32 -5.83 -18.30
CA PHE A 10 20.26 -6.44 -19.11
C PHE A 10 18.97 -6.77 -18.35
N LEU A 11 19.01 -6.93 -17.01
CA LEU A 11 17.85 -7.41 -16.25
C LEU A 11 16.94 -6.31 -15.68
N PHE A 12 17.37 -5.04 -15.70
CA PHE A 12 16.62 -3.93 -15.09
C PHE A 12 16.10 -2.89 -16.10
N ASN A 13 16.14 -3.18 -17.40
CA ASN A 13 15.82 -2.20 -18.44
C ASN A 13 14.31 -1.98 -18.71
N ALA A 14 13.43 -2.22 -17.74
CA ALA A 14 12.10 -1.61 -17.82
C ALA A 14 12.26 -0.12 -17.46
N GLN A 15 11.74 0.79 -18.28
CA GLN A 15 11.70 2.21 -17.95
C GLN A 15 10.84 2.41 -16.69
N GLN A 16 11.46 2.37 -15.52
CA GLN A 16 10.76 2.55 -14.24
C GLN A 16 10.47 4.03 -13.96
N ASP A 17 11.23 4.95 -14.56
CA ASP A 17 11.03 6.40 -14.50
C ASP A 17 10.12 6.91 -15.64
N GLU A 18 8.99 6.25 -15.89
CA GLU A 18 7.91 6.94 -16.61
C GLU A 18 7.47 8.14 -15.76
N LYS A 19 7.57 9.35 -16.33
CA LYS A 19 7.03 10.57 -15.73
C LYS A 19 5.54 10.36 -15.51
N PHE A 20 5.15 10.14 -14.27
CA PHE A 20 3.75 10.01 -13.88
C PHE A 20 3.27 11.39 -13.41
N ASN A 21 2.51 12.07 -14.27
CA ASN A 21 1.84 13.31 -13.90
C ASN A 21 0.53 12.97 -13.19
N PHE A 22 0.51 13.14 -11.87
CA PHE A 22 -0.72 13.50 -11.16
C PHE A 22 -0.58 14.96 -10.77
N ASP A 23 -1.69 15.70 -10.79
CA ASP A 23 -1.74 16.94 -10.01
C ASP A 23 -1.70 16.52 -8.54
N ASP A 24 -0.66 16.90 -7.80
CA ASP A 24 -0.53 16.53 -6.38
C ASP A 24 -1.74 17.08 -5.57
N ASP A 25 -2.40 18.12 -6.07
CA ASP A 25 -3.64 18.69 -5.51
C ASP A 25 -4.83 17.70 -5.49
N ASP A 26 -4.81 16.65 -6.33
CA ASP A 26 -5.85 15.62 -6.38
C ASP A 26 -5.61 14.45 -5.42
N LEU A 27 -4.45 14.41 -4.75
CA LEU A 27 -4.06 13.32 -3.87
C LEU A 27 -4.66 13.47 -2.47
N VAL A 28 -5.28 12.38 -2.01
CA VAL A 28 -5.76 12.23 -0.64
C VAL A 28 -4.71 11.42 0.13
N GLU A 29 -4.19 11.99 1.22
CA GLU A 29 -3.36 11.24 2.17
C GLU A 29 -4.21 10.22 2.93
N LEU A 30 -3.70 9.00 3.03
CA LEU A 30 -4.35 7.87 3.67
C LEU A 30 -3.43 7.26 4.73
N LYS A 31 -4.03 6.86 5.85
CA LYS A 31 -3.35 6.23 6.99
C LYS A 31 -3.91 4.83 7.25
N PRO A 32 -3.07 3.90 7.72
CA PRO A 32 -3.53 2.58 8.13
C PRO A 32 -4.57 2.70 9.25
N TYR A 33 -5.78 2.17 9.03
CA TYR A 33 -6.87 2.19 10.00
C TYR A 33 -7.06 0.82 10.67
N GLY A 34 -6.94 -0.25 9.91
CA GLY A 34 -7.11 -1.60 10.43
C GLY A 34 -7.03 -2.66 9.33
N LEU A 35 -7.12 -3.92 9.75
CA LEU A 35 -7.09 -5.07 8.86
C LEU A 35 -8.40 -5.85 8.98
N SER A 36 -9.06 -6.09 7.85
CA SER A 36 -10.21 -6.99 7.77
C SER A 36 -9.69 -8.41 7.57
N LEU A 37 -9.73 -9.19 8.64
CA LEU A 37 -9.52 -10.62 8.61
C LEU A 37 -10.88 -11.30 8.46
N ASN A 38 -11.07 -12.04 7.39
CA ASN A 38 -12.23 -12.91 7.24
C ASN A 38 -11.82 -14.33 7.66
N ASN A 39 -12.77 -15.07 8.24
CA ASN A 39 -12.57 -16.41 8.78
C ASN A 39 -12.52 -17.48 7.67
N ASP A 40 -12.89 -17.10 6.45
CA ASP A 40 -12.93 -17.93 5.25
C ASP A 40 -11.71 -17.71 4.34
N THR A 41 -11.64 -18.45 3.23
CA THR A 41 -10.59 -18.42 2.20
C THR A 41 -10.43 -17.09 1.45
N SER A 42 -11.21 -16.07 1.76
CA SER A 42 -11.09 -14.74 1.12
C SER A 42 -9.80 -14.03 1.55
N ARG A 43 -9.16 -13.31 0.63
CA ARG A 43 -7.92 -12.57 0.91
C ARG A 43 -8.19 -11.43 1.92
N PRO A 44 -7.32 -11.22 2.91
CA PRO A 44 -7.46 -10.13 3.87
C PRO A 44 -7.31 -8.76 3.20
N PHE A 45 -7.92 -7.74 3.79
CA PHE A 45 -7.85 -6.36 3.30
C PHE A 45 -7.29 -5.42 4.35
N LEU A 46 -6.24 -4.68 3.99
CA LEU A 46 -5.79 -3.51 4.73
C LEU A 46 -6.71 -2.33 4.41
N ILE A 47 -7.28 -1.72 5.44
CA ILE A 47 -8.15 -0.55 5.30
C ILE A 47 -7.32 0.70 5.58
N LEU A 48 -7.22 1.56 4.57
CA LEU A 48 -6.61 2.88 4.68
C LEU A 48 -7.71 3.95 4.71
N LYS A 49 -7.54 5.00 5.52
CA LYS A 49 -8.48 6.13 5.63
C LYS A 49 -7.75 7.47 5.67
N ASP A 50 -8.39 8.51 5.14
CA ASP A 50 -7.93 9.89 5.35
C ASP A 50 -8.16 10.33 6.81
N ALA A 51 -7.65 11.51 7.16
CA ALA A 51 -7.70 12.04 8.52
C ALA A 51 -9.14 12.25 9.04
N LEU A 52 -10.07 12.68 8.17
CA LEU A 52 -11.49 12.85 8.52
C LEU A 52 -12.27 11.55 8.43
N GLY A 53 -11.62 10.49 7.94
CA GLY A 53 -12.24 9.21 7.65
C GLY A 53 -13.23 9.27 6.49
N GLU A 54 -13.27 10.38 5.73
CA GLU A 54 -14.15 10.66 4.60
C GLU A 54 -13.94 9.77 3.36
N HIS A 55 -12.74 9.27 3.22
CA HIS A 55 -12.26 8.42 2.15
C HIS A 55 -11.71 7.13 2.75
N THR A 56 -12.19 5.99 2.24
CA THR A 56 -11.75 4.66 2.67
C THR A 56 -11.25 3.91 1.45
N LEU A 57 -10.00 3.44 1.51
CA LEU A 57 -9.36 2.65 0.48
C LEU A 57 -9.08 1.24 1.00
N PRO A 58 -9.77 0.20 0.49
CA PRO A 58 -9.39 -1.18 0.71
C PRO A 58 -8.18 -1.56 -0.14
N VAL A 59 -7.23 -2.25 0.46
CA VAL A 59 -6.06 -2.81 -0.23
C VAL A 59 -5.99 -4.30 0.05
N ALA A 60 -6.12 -5.11 -1.01
CA ALA A 60 -5.97 -6.56 -0.87
C ALA A 60 -4.51 -6.88 -0.51
N VAL A 61 -4.30 -7.67 0.54
CA VAL A 61 -2.97 -8.13 0.97
C VAL A 61 -2.96 -9.65 1.09
N THR A 62 -1.77 -10.25 1.10
CA THR A 62 -1.64 -11.69 1.35
C THR A 62 -1.78 -12.00 2.84
N GLN A 63 -2.05 -13.26 3.20
CA GLN A 63 -2.11 -13.67 4.61
C GLN A 63 -0.78 -13.45 5.36
N ILE A 64 0.35 -13.65 4.66
CA ILE A 64 1.68 -13.42 5.23
C ILE A 64 1.86 -11.93 5.53
N GLU A 65 1.54 -11.05 4.57
CA GLU A 65 1.62 -9.60 4.75
C GLU A 65 0.64 -9.08 5.79
N ALA A 66 -0.56 -9.64 5.86
CA ALA A 66 -1.52 -9.38 6.93
C ALA A 66 -0.91 -9.66 8.31
N GLY A 67 -0.22 -10.79 8.47
CA GLY A 67 0.51 -11.11 9.69
C GLY A 67 1.58 -10.07 10.03
N VAL A 68 2.36 -9.64 9.03
CA VAL A 68 3.38 -8.59 9.20
C VAL A 68 2.76 -7.25 9.59
N ALA A 69 1.67 -6.85 8.92
CA ALA A 69 0.95 -5.60 9.22
C ALA A 69 0.40 -5.59 10.66
N LEU A 70 -0.18 -6.72 11.11
CA LEU A 70 -0.63 -6.88 12.50
C LEU A 70 0.53 -6.79 13.50
N SER A 71 1.62 -7.50 13.25
CA SER A 71 2.83 -7.43 14.09
C SER A 71 3.37 -6.01 14.20
N GLN A 72 3.36 -5.23 13.12
CA GLN A 72 3.81 -3.83 13.11
C GLN A 72 2.88 -2.87 13.84
N SER A 73 1.59 -3.21 13.94
CA SER A 73 0.64 -2.45 14.76
C SER A 73 0.83 -2.63 16.27
N SER A 74 1.58 -3.67 16.68
CA SER A 74 1.84 -3.98 18.09
C SER A 74 3.22 -3.46 18.57
N PRO A 75 3.29 -2.71 19.68
CA PRO A 75 4.54 -2.11 20.16
C PRO A 75 5.52 -3.10 20.83
N THR A 76 5.16 -4.37 21.00
CA THR A 76 5.89 -5.34 21.84
C THR A 76 6.80 -6.31 21.08
N GLN A 77 6.89 -6.24 19.75
CA GLN A 77 7.60 -7.25 18.96
C GLN A 77 8.96 -6.76 18.46
N ILE A 78 10.04 -7.36 18.98
CA ILE A 78 11.42 -7.17 18.51
C ILE A 78 11.51 -7.78 17.11
N SER A 79 11.70 -6.97 16.06
CA SER A 79 11.62 -7.45 14.67
C SER A 79 13.01 -7.66 14.05
N THR A 80 13.46 -8.92 13.99
CA THR A 80 14.39 -9.38 12.94
C THR A 80 13.57 -9.74 11.70
N SER A 81 12.85 -8.76 11.13
CA SER A 81 12.02 -8.97 9.94
C SER A 81 12.81 -8.72 8.66
N PRO A 82 12.40 -9.28 7.51
CA PRO A 82 12.92 -8.90 6.20
C PRO A 82 12.88 -7.39 5.94
N HIS A 83 11.90 -6.69 6.52
CA HIS A 83 11.77 -5.24 6.38
C HIS A 83 12.80 -4.47 7.21
N ALA A 84 13.13 -4.94 8.41
CA ALA A 84 14.21 -4.34 9.21
C ALA A 84 15.58 -4.50 8.52
N PHE A 85 15.81 -5.61 7.81
CA PHE A 85 16.98 -5.74 6.95
C PHE A 85 16.96 -4.73 5.81
N LEU A 86 15.83 -4.61 5.11
CA LEU A 86 15.69 -3.70 3.98
C LEU A 86 15.82 -2.23 4.37
N GLU A 87 15.29 -1.83 5.52
CA GLU A 87 15.47 -0.49 6.10
C GLU A 87 16.96 -0.15 6.30
N LYS A 88 17.73 -1.08 6.89
CA LYS A 88 19.18 -0.91 7.08
C LYS A 88 19.92 -0.86 5.76
N LEU A 89 19.54 -1.68 4.79
CA LEU A 89 20.13 -1.70 3.46
C LEU A 89 19.90 -0.37 2.73
N LEU A 90 18.66 0.12 2.71
CA LEU A 90 18.32 1.41 2.10
C LEU A 90 19.06 2.56 2.78
N SER A 91 19.12 2.55 4.11
CA SER A 91 19.87 3.55 4.89
C SER A 91 21.36 3.53 4.57
N GLY A 92 21.97 2.34 4.44
CA GLY A 92 23.39 2.20 4.09
C GLY A 92 23.72 2.61 2.64
N LEU A 93 22.71 2.77 1.79
CA LEU A 93 22.83 3.25 0.42
C LEU A 93 22.39 4.72 0.27
N ASP A 94 22.11 5.40 1.39
CA ASP A 94 21.54 6.76 1.42
C ASP A 94 20.23 6.90 0.63
N ILE A 95 19.46 5.81 0.48
CA ILE A 95 18.16 5.80 -0.20
C ILE A 95 17.04 5.93 0.82
N ARG A 96 16.10 6.84 0.56
CA ARG A 96 14.92 7.06 1.41
C ARG A 96 13.65 6.88 0.61
N ILE A 97 12.73 6.07 1.11
CA ILE A 97 11.36 5.97 0.57
C ILE A 97 10.53 7.14 1.10
N GLU A 98 10.00 7.96 0.21
CA GLU A 98 9.35 9.22 0.55
C GLU A 98 7.82 9.09 0.64
N ARG A 99 7.21 8.40 -0.32
CA ARG A 99 5.75 8.22 -0.38
C ARG A 99 5.37 7.01 -1.22
N CYS A 100 4.18 6.48 -0.95
CA CYS A 100 3.55 5.42 -1.74
C CYS A 100 2.26 5.96 -2.35
N VAL A 101 2.16 5.98 -3.67
CA VAL A 101 0.99 6.51 -4.39
C VAL A 101 0.29 5.37 -5.12
N PHE A 102 -1.00 5.18 -4.91
CA PHE A 102 -1.80 4.22 -5.68
C PHE A 102 -2.12 4.80 -7.07
N ILE A 103 -1.74 4.08 -8.13
CA ILE A 103 -1.73 4.64 -9.49
C ILE A 103 -2.66 3.92 -10.48
N GLU A 104 -2.90 2.62 -10.30
CA GLU A 104 -3.64 1.83 -11.29
C GLU A 104 -4.32 0.60 -10.65
N ILE A 105 -5.46 0.21 -11.22
CA ILE A 105 -6.12 -1.07 -10.96
C ILE A 105 -6.24 -1.83 -12.27
N THR A 106 -5.72 -3.06 -12.32
CA THR A 106 -5.80 -3.94 -13.48
C THR A 106 -6.40 -5.28 -13.04
N GLY A 107 -7.64 -5.56 -13.45
CA GLY A 107 -8.40 -6.71 -12.95
C GLY A 107 -8.58 -6.62 -11.43
N ASN A 108 -8.04 -7.60 -10.69
CA ASN A 108 -8.09 -7.66 -9.23
C ASN A 108 -6.77 -7.20 -8.57
N HIS A 109 -5.87 -6.58 -9.34
CA HIS A 109 -4.57 -6.14 -8.87
C HIS A 109 -4.50 -4.63 -8.80
N GLN A 110 -4.09 -4.15 -7.63
CA GLN A 110 -3.79 -2.75 -7.38
C GLN A 110 -2.30 -2.53 -7.56
N TYR A 111 -1.92 -1.39 -8.14
CA TYR A 111 -0.53 -0.99 -8.34
C TYR A 111 -0.24 0.32 -7.65
N VAL A 112 0.96 0.39 -7.09
CA VAL A 112 1.50 1.57 -6.43
C VAL A 112 2.78 2.03 -7.12
N ARG A 113 3.04 3.32 -7.04
CA ARG A 113 4.33 3.93 -7.31
C ARG A 113 4.96 4.35 -5.99
N ILE A 114 6.12 3.79 -5.69
CA ILE A 114 6.94 4.17 -4.54
C ILE A 114 7.93 5.23 -5.01
N PHE A 115 7.89 6.41 -4.40
CA PHE A 115 8.84 7.48 -4.67
C PHE A 115 9.99 7.41 -3.67
N MET A 116 11.20 7.67 -4.14
CA MET A 116 12.41 7.62 -3.34
C MET A 116 13.38 8.74 -3.68
N SER A 117 14.21 9.10 -2.70
CA SER A 117 15.31 10.04 -2.83
C SER A 117 16.65 9.32 -2.57
N GLY A 118 17.76 9.97 -2.94
CA GLY A 118 19.13 9.46 -2.72
C GLY A 118 19.71 8.58 -3.82
N HIS A 119 18.89 8.00 -4.69
CA HIS A 119 19.36 7.26 -5.85
C HIS A 119 19.59 8.18 -7.06
N SER A 120 20.75 8.06 -7.74
CA SER A 120 21.18 8.99 -8.80
C SER A 120 20.37 8.91 -10.10
N LYS A 121 19.85 7.72 -10.42
CA LYS A 121 19.13 7.43 -11.67
C LYS A 121 17.62 7.29 -11.48
N TYR A 122 17.20 6.37 -10.62
CA TYR A 122 15.80 6.05 -10.36
C TYR A 122 15.22 6.89 -9.25
N GLN A 123 14.06 7.51 -9.49
CA GLN A 123 13.34 8.32 -8.49
C GLN A 123 12.06 7.65 -8.00
N SER A 124 11.60 6.61 -8.70
CA SER A 124 10.44 5.85 -8.28
C SER A 124 10.39 4.46 -8.91
N LEU A 125 9.58 3.58 -8.33
CA LEU A 125 9.33 2.24 -8.84
C LEU A 125 7.84 1.91 -8.80
N LYS A 126 7.37 1.13 -9.78
CA LYS A 126 5.99 0.61 -9.84
C LYS A 126 5.98 -0.82 -9.32
N LEU A 127 5.10 -1.11 -8.37
CA LEU A 127 4.91 -2.44 -7.78
C LEU A 127 3.43 -2.77 -7.65
N ARG A 128 3.13 -4.06 -7.47
CA ARG A 128 1.80 -4.45 -6.98
C ARG A 128 1.66 -4.00 -5.52
N ALA A 129 0.45 -3.60 -5.14
CA ALA A 129 0.19 -2.99 -3.84
C ALA A 129 0.50 -3.94 -2.69
N ASP A 130 0.01 -5.19 -2.76
CA ASP A 130 0.24 -6.24 -1.77
C ASP A 130 1.75 -6.39 -1.45
N GLU A 131 2.59 -6.52 -2.48
CA GLU A 131 4.04 -6.67 -2.38
C GLU A 131 4.75 -5.48 -1.70
N ALA A 132 4.17 -4.29 -1.77
CA ALA A 132 4.75 -3.06 -1.23
C ALA A 132 4.22 -2.70 0.17
N MET A 133 3.01 -3.14 0.55
CA MET A 133 2.33 -2.64 1.75
C MET A 133 3.10 -2.90 3.04
N SER A 134 3.59 -4.12 3.22
CA SER A 134 4.27 -4.55 4.45
C SER A 134 5.55 -3.76 4.72
N LEU A 135 6.32 -3.44 3.66
CA LEU A 135 7.48 -2.56 3.75
C LEU A 135 7.07 -1.09 3.99
N CYS A 136 6.06 -0.58 3.29
CA CYS A 136 5.61 0.80 3.48
C CYS A 136 5.09 1.05 4.91
N LEU A 137 4.38 0.08 5.48
CA LEU A 137 3.95 0.09 6.87
C LEU A 137 5.15 0.06 7.83
N HIS A 138 6.15 -0.78 7.56
CA HIS A 138 7.40 -0.84 8.33
C HIS A 138 8.08 0.53 8.42
N LEU A 139 8.26 1.14 7.25
CA LEU A 139 8.98 2.39 7.07
C LEU A 139 8.13 3.63 7.40
N LYS A 140 6.86 3.43 7.79
CA LYS A 140 5.88 4.50 8.07
C LYS A 140 5.76 5.51 6.92
N VAL A 141 5.78 5.00 5.70
CA VAL A 141 5.70 5.80 4.48
C VAL A 141 4.27 6.34 4.33
N PRO A 142 4.09 7.63 4.00
CA PRO A 142 2.76 8.18 3.75
C PRO A 142 2.15 7.59 2.47
N PHE A 143 0.87 7.22 2.54
CA PHE A 143 0.12 6.65 1.43
C PHE A 143 -0.78 7.70 0.79
N PHE A 144 -0.89 7.68 -0.54
CA PHE A 144 -1.72 8.62 -1.29
C PHE A 144 -2.51 7.93 -2.39
N ALA A 145 -3.69 8.43 -2.68
CA ALA A 145 -4.46 8.02 -3.84
C ALA A 145 -5.34 9.18 -4.33
N THR A 146 -5.63 9.22 -5.63
CA THR A 146 -6.63 10.16 -6.15
C THR A 146 -8.03 9.75 -5.70
N LYS A 147 -8.94 10.72 -5.58
CA LYS A 147 -10.36 10.43 -5.29
C LYS A 147 -10.96 9.44 -6.28
N SER A 148 -10.61 9.56 -7.57
CA SER A 148 -11.09 8.67 -8.63
C SER A 148 -10.57 7.23 -8.45
N TYR A 149 -9.31 7.05 -8.04
CA TYR A 149 -8.76 5.75 -7.69
C TYR A 149 -9.51 5.11 -6.51
N ILE A 150 -9.74 5.89 -5.44
CA ILE A 150 -10.44 5.42 -4.24
C ILE A 150 -11.84 4.91 -4.59
N GLN A 151 -12.58 5.61 -5.47
CA GLN A 151 -13.90 5.16 -5.92
C GLN A 151 -13.81 3.86 -6.74
N LYS A 152 -12.87 3.77 -7.69
CA LYS A 152 -12.65 2.54 -8.47
C LYS A 152 -12.31 1.34 -7.58
N SER A 153 -11.48 1.56 -6.56
CA SER A 153 -11.07 0.52 -5.63
C SER A 153 -12.23 -0.03 -4.80
N LYS A 154 -13.19 0.80 -4.41
CA LYS A 154 -14.40 0.35 -3.69
C LYS A 154 -15.24 -0.57 -4.57
N VAL A 155 -15.42 -0.20 -5.84
CA VAL A 155 -16.19 -1.04 -6.78
C VAL A 155 -15.51 -2.40 -6.96
N MET A 156 -14.19 -2.40 -7.22
CA MET A 156 -13.41 -3.65 -7.32
C MET A 156 -13.57 -4.52 -6.08
N SER A 157 -13.46 -3.92 -4.88
CA SER A 157 -13.53 -4.68 -3.63
C SER A 157 -14.91 -5.29 -3.43
N THR A 158 -16.01 -4.59 -3.73
CA THR A 158 -17.37 -5.15 -3.62
C THR A 158 -17.63 -6.37 -4.50
N THR A 159 -16.95 -6.48 -5.64
CA THR A 159 -17.03 -7.68 -6.50
C THR A 159 -16.24 -8.87 -5.94
N SER A 160 -15.28 -8.62 -5.05
CA SER A 160 -14.37 -9.61 -4.47
C SER A 160 -14.61 -9.91 -2.98
N MET A 161 -15.55 -9.21 -2.35
CA MET A 161 -15.80 -9.25 -0.90
C MET A 161 -17.13 -9.93 -0.60
N ASP A 162 -17.11 -10.96 0.26
CA ASP A 162 -18.29 -11.42 1.00
C ASP A 162 -18.73 -10.39 2.07
N GLU A 163 -20.00 -10.47 2.47
CA GLU A 163 -20.82 -9.48 3.20
C GLU A 163 -20.16 -8.79 4.43
N THR A 164 -19.17 -9.40 5.07
CA THR A 164 -18.52 -8.89 6.29
C THR A 164 -17.70 -7.61 6.06
N ALA A 165 -17.06 -7.46 4.89
CA ALA A 165 -16.24 -6.27 4.61
C ALA A 165 -17.08 -5.01 4.32
N HIS A 166 -18.33 -5.19 3.85
CA HIS A 166 -19.29 -4.09 3.71
C HIS A 166 -19.59 -3.42 5.05
N ILE A 167 -19.54 -4.17 6.16
CA ILE A 167 -19.82 -3.64 7.50
C ILE A 167 -18.73 -2.65 7.94
N VAL A 168 -17.45 -2.96 7.70
CA VAL A 168 -16.33 -2.06 8.06
C VAL A 168 -16.31 -0.80 7.18
N MET A 169 -16.69 -0.92 5.91
CA MET A 169 -16.74 0.21 4.98
C MET A 169 -17.91 1.17 5.23
N ASN A 170 -19.05 0.68 5.73
CA ASN A 170 -20.28 1.45 5.87
C ASN A 170 -20.51 2.04 7.29
N GLN A 171 -19.53 1.91 8.19
CA GLN A 171 -19.64 2.34 9.59
C GLN A 171 -19.81 3.86 9.82
N ARG A 172 -19.83 4.71 8.79
CA ARG A 172 -20.25 6.12 8.96
C ARG A 172 -21.72 6.30 9.30
N ASN A 173 -22.60 5.36 8.95
CA ASN A 173 -24.04 5.55 9.14
C ASN A 173 -24.61 4.94 10.43
N VAL A 174 -23.83 4.15 11.18
CA VAL A 174 -24.32 3.49 12.41
C VAL A 174 -24.00 4.30 13.66
N ALA A 175 -22.87 5.02 13.69
CA ALA A 175 -22.49 5.84 14.85
C ALA A 175 -23.33 7.11 14.98
N VAL A 176 -23.70 7.77 13.87
CA VAL A 176 -24.47 9.03 13.90
C VAL A 176 -25.94 8.83 14.30
N LYS A 177 -26.51 7.63 14.05
CA LYS A 177 -27.92 7.37 14.38
C LYS A 177 -28.16 7.09 15.87
N LYS A 178 -27.11 6.89 16.67
CA LYS A 178 -27.22 6.55 18.10
C LYS A 178 -27.17 7.76 19.03
N GLU A 179 -26.85 8.96 18.54
CA GLU A 179 -26.84 10.21 19.31
C GLU A 179 -28.09 11.09 19.10
N LEU A 180 -29.06 10.65 18.28
CA LEU A 180 -30.33 11.38 18.05
C LEU A 180 -31.58 10.63 18.55
N LEU A 181 -31.38 9.53 19.27
CA LEU A 181 -32.41 8.84 20.03
C LEU A 181 -31.80 8.54 21.39
N HIS A 182 -32.34 9.19 22.42
CA HIS A 182 -32.01 9.23 23.86
C HIS A 182 -31.39 10.56 24.31
#